data_AF-A0A822W4M0-F1
#
_entry.id   AF-A0A822W4M0-F1
#
_cell.length_a   1.000
_cell.length_b   1.000
_cell.length_c   1.000
_cell.angle_alpha   90.00
_cell.angle_beta   90.00
_cell.angle_gamma   90.00
#
_symmetry.space_group_name_H-M   'P 1'
#
loop_
_entity.id
_entity.type
_entity.pdbx_description
1 polymer ?
#
loop_
_entity_poly.entity_id
_entity_poly.type
_entity_poly.pdbx_seq_one_letter_code
_entity_poly.pdbx_strand_id
1 'polypeptide(L)'
;MKYFDTSKTTNQVVTCIRQLENTELEKELLQFIEECEKADSLSKEYIERFFKIVDAFLEVFPGSSLDSQHLKKLLTLLHEKIKTEEVWAEIFYRDTSNISAYSRLFRELIVRVSTYDQIRDFVDRGSIFGTLLESRESVSHTVTRLNLLILIYFVFTFLFISDTDKEKFKLQIDSYIQELLQCDKYLDQMALFYLLSSNKHIQILKREDLRIINQYVEINIQDNEKFIQQYLDYLKELGADAIAESQKVLQDLNKYTDSDIMKSQIIELLDLTILPVSEPHSSEEIVEKIKGAIDEIRSALIIDAKKLKENEFYGHYTTIDTLVNFLFKPETEENKNCPTYLRLSNANQLNDPMEGKALLAILGLDAHMEQYYKPTNVFLSSLTVVKDSLPMWKEYAEESRGAFLEYDQDYLETIVKHDVIEFAKVHYITTDEKQNITGDKLVDQKLIYIQDTIKYLEDEGATDEIREIIDYIAKISYLFKVSDYQYESEYRILVNLDDTHFTNKFTDKFTDKLNSGIKDEATRRKLDIGIGLLENKNVNYLNSRKYIHIEKTEQGKCNLYAYINVVPLKYSKIMLGPKVENVDYIAPYIHYIQPDIIVETSSIPYR
;
A
#
# COMPACT_ATOMS: atom_id res chain seq x y z
N MET A 1 -49.10 3.79 -12.98
CA MET A 1 -47.70 3.74 -12.52
C MET A 1 -47.09 5.10 -12.78
N LYS A 2 -46.76 5.85 -11.72
CA LYS A 2 -46.10 7.17 -11.74
C LYS A 2 -44.75 7.13 -12.47
N TYR A 3 -43.97 6.06 -12.25
CA TYR A 3 -42.61 5.95 -12.79
C TYR A 3 -42.59 5.48 -14.24
N PHE A 4 -43.56 4.65 -14.61
CA PHE A 4 -43.72 4.05 -15.94
C PHE A 4 -44.83 4.73 -16.77
N ASP A 5 -45.22 5.94 -16.39
CA ASP A 5 -46.12 6.80 -17.15
C ASP A 5 -45.46 7.24 -18.47
N THR A 6 -46.04 6.79 -19.59
CA THR A 6 -45.54 7.08 -20.95
C THR A 6 -45.75 8.52 -21.38
N SER A 7 -46.55 9.32 -20.66
CA SER A 7 -46.67 10.77 -20.89
C SER A 7 -45.42 11.55 -20.45
N LYS A 8 -44.55 10.93 -19.65
CA LYS A 8 -43.26 11.49 -19.22
C LYS A 8 -42.10 10.71 -19.83
N THR A 9 -41.05 11.41 -20.23
CA THR A 9 -39.81 10.77 -20.67
C THR A 9 -39.03 10.22 -19.48
N THR A 10 -38.21 9.19 -19.71
CA THR A 10 -37.33 8.62 -18.65
C THR A 10 -36.44 9.70 -18.03
N ASN A 11 -35.90 10.62 -18.84
CA ASN A 11 -35.06 11.72 -18.37
C ASN A 11 -35.83 12.71 -17.48
N GLN A 12 -37.14 12.94 -17.71
CA GLN A 12 -37.96 13.75 -16.80
C GLN A 12 -38.13 13.08 -15.44
N VAL A 13 -38.37 11.76 -15.41
CA VAL A 13 -38.49 10.99 -14.16
C VAL A 13 -37.16 10.97 -13.39
N VAL A 14 -36.04 10.73 -14.07
CA VAL A 14 -34.70 10.77 -13.49
C VAL A 14 -34.36 12.15 -12.92
N THR A 15 -34.67 13.23 -13.64
CA THR A 15 -34.48 14.60 -13.13
C THR A 15 -35.33 14.89 -11.89
N CYS A 16 -36.57 14.40 -11.82
CA CYS A 16 -37.37 14.51 -10.60
C CYS A 16 -36.73 13.76 -9.41
N ILE A 17 -36.22 12.54 -9.62
CA ILE A 17 -35.54 11.77 -8.55
C ILE A 17 -34.29 12.51 -8.05
N ARG A 18 -33.50 13.10 -8.96
CA ARG A 18 -32.35 13.97 -8.66
C ARG A 18 -32.69 15.31 -7.99
N GLN A 19 -33.97 15.59 -7.74
CA GLN A 19 -34.45 16.81 -7.08
C GLN A 19 -35.24 16.52 -5.78
N LEU A 20 -35.37 15.26 -5.39
CA LEU A 20 -36.02 14.87 -4.12
C LEU A 20 -35.15 15.22 -2.92
N GLU A 21 -35.79 15.64 -1.82
CA GLU A 21 -35.11 15.76 -0.53
C GLU A 21 -34.88 14.37 0.11
N ASN A 22 -33.85 14.24 0.94
CA ASN A 22 -33.49 12.97 1.61
C ASN A 22 -34.66 12.33 2.40
N THR A 23 -35.60 13.15 2.86
CA THR A 23 -36.82 12.75 3.58
C THR A 23 -37.89 12.11 2.69
N GLU A 24 -37.81 12.28 1.38
CA GLU A 24 -38.77 11.72 0.41
C GLU A 24 -38.24 10.49 -0.32
N LEU A 25 -36.91 10.37 -0.48
CA LEU A 25 -36.24 9.32 -1.26
C LEU A 25 -36.72 7.88 -0.96
N GLU A 26 -36.77 7.49 0.32
CA GLU A 26 -37.16 6.12 0.71
C GLU A 26 -38.62 5.81 0.37
N LYS A 27 -39.53 6.77 0.60
CA LYS A 27 -40.95 6.66 0.26
C LYS A 27 -41.16 6.57 -1.26
N GLU A 28 -40.43 7.38 -2.01
CA GLU A 28 -40.47 7.41 -3.47
C GLU A 28 -39.94 6.09 -4.05
N LEU A 29 -38.85 5.55 -3.50
CA LEU A 29 -38.33 4.22 -3.83
C LEU A 29 -39.32 3.10 -3.51
N LEU A 30 -39.94 3.12 -2.33
CA LEU A 30 -40.95 2.12 -1.95
C LEU A 30 -42.13 2.12 -2.92
N GLN A 31 -42.60 3.30 -3.36
CA GLN A 31 -43.60 3.40 -4.42
C GLN A 31 -43.07 2.82 -5.76
N PHE A 32 -41.81 3.09 -6.13
CA PHE A 32 -41.22 2.55 -7.35
C PHE A 32 -41.17 1.02 -7.34
N ILE A 33 -40.73 0.43 -6.22
CA ILE A 33 -40.72 -1.02 -6.00
C ILE A 33 -42.15 -1.61 -6.10
N GLU A 34 -43.13 -0.99 -5.45
CA GLU A 34 -44.53 -1.43 -5.48
C GLU A 34 -45.13 -1.36 -6.90
N GLU A 35 -44.73 -0.37 -7.71
CA GLU A 35 -45.13 -0.27 -9.11
C GLU A 35 -44.46 -1.32 -10.01
N CYS A 36 -43.22 -1.74 -9.70
CA CYS A 36 -42.52 -2.81 -10.41
C CYS A 36 -43.09 -4.20 -10.08
N GLU A 37 -43.49 -4.44 -8.83
CA GLU A 37 -44.17 -5.69 -8.42
C GLU A 37 -45.44 -5.92 -9.25
N LYS A 38 -46.28 -4.88 -9.35
CA LYS A 38 -47.60 -4.87 -10.01
C LYS A 38 -47.57 -4.94 -11.55
N ALA A 39 -46.41 -4.98 -12.19
CA ALA A 39 -46.29 -5.07 -13.64
C ALA A 39 -46.12 -6.52 -14.09
N ASP A 40 -47.16 -7.15 -14.63
CA ASP A 40 -47.18 -8.60 -14.94
C ASP A 40 -46.04 -9.04 -15.88
N SER A 41 -45.73 -8.23 -16.89
CA SER A 41 -44.54 -8.36 -17.73
C SER A 41 -44.00 -6.98 -18.10
N LEU A 42 -42.70 -6.89 -18.36
CA LEU A 42 -42.03 -5.64 -18.71
C LEU A 42 -41.65 -5.66 -20.18
N SER A 43 -42.04 -4.62 -20.93
CA SER A 43 -41.47 -4.40 -22.27
C SER A 43 -40.00 -4.04 -22.14
N LYS A 44 -39.24 -4.20 -23.24
CA LYS A 44 -37.83 -3.80 -23.30
C LYS A 44 -37.60 -2.35 -22.85
N GLU A 45 -38.49 -1.46 -23.27
CA GLU A 45 -38.47 -0.03 -22.94
C GLU A 45 -38.74 0.22 -21.45
N TYR A 46 -39.59 -0.59 -20.81
CA TYR A 46 -39.82 -0.56 -19.38
C TYR A 46 -38.55 -1.01 -18.63
N ILE A 47 -37.84 -2.03 -19.10
CA ILE A 47 -36.61 -2.54 -18.46
C ILE A 47 -35.47 -1.50 -18.56
N GLU A 48 -35.26 -0.90 -19.72
CA GLU A 48 -34.28 0.20 -19.88
C GLU A 48 -34.64 1.42 -19.02
N ARG A 49 -35.94 1.69 -18.82
CA ARG A 49 -36.44 2.72 -17.91
C ARG A 49 -36.25 2.35 -16.44
N PHE A 50 -36.41 1.07 -16.08
CA PHE A 50 -36.12 0.55 -14.74
C PHE A 50 -34.65 0.78 -14.37
N PHE A 51 -33.71 0.37 -15.23
CA PHE A 51 -32.27 0.56 -14.96
C PHE A 51 -31.91 2.03 -14.73
N LYS A 52 -32.42 2.93 -15.56
CA LYS A 52 -32.15 4.38 -15.46
C LYS A 52 -32.79 5.03 -14.24
N ILE A 53 -33.92 4.51 -13.76
CA ILE A 53 -34.55 4.96 -12.51
C ILE A 53 -33.81 4.41 -11.29
N VAL A 54 -33.37 3.14 -11.32
CA VAL A 54 -32.57 2.55 -10.23
C VAL A 54 -31.21 3.23 -10.09
N ASP A 55 -30.50 3.48 -11.19
CA ASP A 55 -29.21 4.18 -11.12
C ASP A 55 -29.37 5.63 -10.59
N ALA A 56 -30.45 6.31 -10.98
CA ALA A 56 -30.81 7.62 -10.42
C ALA A 56 -31.09 7.55 -8.91
N PHE A 57 -31.78 6.52 -8.41
CA PHE A 57 -31.92 6.30 -6.96
C PHE A 57 -30.56 6.03 -6.29
N LEU A 58 -29.72 5.16 -6.86
CA LEU A 58 -28.39 4.82 -6.34
C LEU A 58 -27.39 5.99 -6.37
N GLU A 59 -27.66 7.02 -7.17
CA GLU A 59 -26.91 8.29 -7.24
C GLU A 59 -27.31 9.28 -6.15
N VAL A 60 -28.60 9.36 -5.80
CA VAL A 60 -29.12 10.33 -4.83
C VAL A 60 -29.14 9.82 -3.39
N PHE A 61 -29.21 8.51 -3.18
CA PHE A 61 -29.17 7.94 -1.82
C PHE A 61 -27.79 8.20 -1.19
N PRO A 62 -27.70 8.89 -0.03
CA PRO A 62 -26.42 9.18 0.61
C PRO A 62 -25.76 7.93 1.20
N GLY A 63 -24.93 7.28 0.38
CA GLY A 63 -24.05 6.17 0.78
C GLY A 63 -24.82 4.95 1.29
N SER A 64 -24.57 4.57 2.54
CA SER A 64 -25.16 3.37 3.15
C SER A 64 -26.64 3.52 3.56
N SER A 65 -27.30 4.63 3.22
CA SER A 65 -28.71 4.89 3.58
C SER A 65 -29.72 3.91 2.94
N LEU A 66 -29.36 3.28 1.82
CA LEU A 66 -30.22 2.33 1.13
C LEU A 66 -30.05 0.93 1.74
N ASP A 67 -31.14 0.38 2.30
CA ASP A 67 -31.14 -0.93 2.97
C ASP A 67 -30.95 -2.13 2.01
N SER A 68 -30.32 -3.16 2.57
CA SER A 68 -30.08 -4.48 1.99
C SER A 68 -31.34 -5.18 1.47
N GLN A 69 -32.50 -5.05 2.12
CA GLN A 69 -33.76 -5.67 1.66
C GLN A 69 -34.31 -4.95 0.45
N HIS A 70 -34.22 -3.62 0.39
CA HIS A 70 -34.60 -2.83 -0.79
C HIS A 70 -33.69 -3.18 -1.99
N LEU A 71 -32.38 -3.27 -1.78
CA LEU A 71 -31.42 -3.72 -2.80
C LEU A 71 -31.69 -5.15 -3.29
N LYS A 72 -31.88 -6.11 -2.37
CA LYS A 72 -32.23 -7.50 -2.73
C LYS A 72 -33.54 -7.55 -3.50
N LYS A 73 -34.57 -6.78 -3.09
CA LYS A 73 -35.88 -6.75 -3.75
C LYS A 73 -35.80 -6.18 -5.17
N LEU A 74 -34.99 -5.15 -5.42
CA LEU A 74 -34.74 -4.63 -6.78
C LEU A 74 -34.05 -5.67 -7.68
N LEU A 75 -33.06 -6.41 -7.17
CA LEU A 75 -32.40 -7.48 -7.91
C LEU A 75 -33.32 -8.67 -8.17
N THR A 76 -34.14 -9.08 -7.19
CA THR A 76 -35.18 -10.09 -7.38
C THR A 76 -36.17 -9.67 -8.47
N LEU A 77 -36.63 -8.41 -8.47
CA LEU A 77 -37.52 -7.89 -9.51
C LEU A 77 -36.87 -7.93 -10.90
N LEU A 78 -35.58 -7.57 -11.05
CA LEU A 78 -34.86 -7.73 -12.31
C LEU A 78 -34.85 -9.19 -12.79
N HIS A 79 -34.48 -10.13 -11.92
CA HIS A 79 -34.39 -11.56 -12.23
C HIS A 79 -35.76 -12.22 -12.47
N GLU A 80 -36.83 -11.70 -11.86
CA GLU A 80 -38.19 -12.21 -12.06
C GLU A 80 -38.86 -11.71 -13.33
N LYS A 81 -38.57 -10.48 -13.76
CA LYS A 81 -39.31 -9.79 -14.82
C LYS A 81 -38.65 -9.92 -16.18
N ILE A 82 -37.35 -10.18 -16.21
CA ILE A 82 -36.58 -10.50 -17.42
C ILE A 82 -36.25 -11.99 -17.31
N LYS A 83 -36.85 -12.82 -18.18
CA LYS A 83 -36.97 -14.27 -17.93
C LYS A 83 -36.64 -15.17 -19.11
N THR A 84 -36.04 -14.63 -20.17
CA THR A 84 -35.76 -15.31 -21.43
C THR A 84 -34.40 -14.90 -21.99
N GLU A 85 -33.64 -15.87 -22.50
CA GLU A 85 -32.23 -15.70 -22.88
C GLU A 85 -32.02 -14.61 -23.95
N GLU A 86 -32.88 -14.56 -24.97
CA GLU A 86 -32.83 -13.56 -26.05
C GLU A 86 -32.88 -12.10 -25.55
N VAL A 87 -33.53 -11.84 -24.41
CA VAL A 87 -33.81 -10.48 -23.94
C VAL A 87 -32.62 -9.86 -23.20
N TRP A 88 -31.75 -10.67 -22.57
CA TRP A 88 -30.59 -10.16 -21.82
C TRP A 88 -29.58 -9.47 -22.74
N ALA A 89 -29.14 -10.17 -23.77
CA ALA A 89 -28.14 -9.70 -24.72
C ALA A 89 -28.62 -8.41 -25.42
N GLU A 90 -29.86 -8.43 -25.92
CA GLU A 90 -30.44 -7.30 -26.63
C GLU A 90 -30.60 -6.05 -25.75
N ILE A 91 -30.65 -6.18 -24.41
CA ILE A 91 -30.73 -5.06 -23.45
C ILE A 91 -29.34 -4.58 -23.01
N PHE A 92 -28.45 -5.49 -22.61
CA PHE A 92 -27.15 -5.11 -22.04
C PHE A 92 -26.12 -4.68 -23.10
N TYR A 93 -26.18 -5.23 -24.32
CA TYR A 93 -25.28 -4.82 -25.41
C TYR A 93 -25.83 -3.65 -26.24
N ARG A 94 -27.13 -3.34 -26.16
CA ARG A 94 -27.72 -2.15 -26.81
C ARG A 94 -27.45 -0.87 -26.04
N ASP A 95 -27.57 -0.90 -24.72
CA ASP A 95 -27.33 0.27 -23.87
C ASP A 95 -26.49 -0.13 -22.65
N THR A 96 -25.23 0.31 -22.69
CA THR A 96 -24.19 -0.05 -21.73
C THR A 96 -24.39 0.59 -20.35
N SER A 97 -25.31 1.55 -20.23
CA SER A 97 -25.75 2.06 -18.92
C SER A 97 -26.52 0.98 -18.15
N ASN A 98 -27.22 0.05 -18.82
CA ASN A 98 -27.97 -1.03 -18.16
C ASN A 98 -27.04 -1.97 -17.37
N ILE A 99 -25.93 -2.40 -17.98
CA ILE A 99 -24.97 -3.29 -17.29
C ILE A 99 -24.21 -2.56 -16.17
N SER A 100 -23.93 -1.27 -16.38
CA SER A 100 -23.31 -0.42 -15.36
C SER A 100 -24.24 -0.22 -14.14
N ALA A 101 -25.54 0.01 -14.38
CA ALA A 101 -26.56 0.11 -13.35
C ALA A 101 -26.79 -1.22 -12.61
N TYR A 102 -26.84 -2.35 -13.34
CA TYR A 102 -26.90 -3.69 -12.73
C TYR A 102 -25.69 -3.97 -11.85
N SER A 103 -24.48 -3.72 -12.37
CA SER A 103 -23.23 -3.93 -11.64
C SER A 103 -23.15 -3.04 -10.40
N ARG A 104 -23.55 -1.77 -10.49
CA ARG A 104 -23.68 -0.87 -9.33
C ARG A 104 -24.65 -1.44 -8.29
N LEU A 105 -25.89 -1.75 -8.68
CA LEU A 105 -26.92 -2.29 -7.80
C LEU A 105 -26.45 -3.55 -7.04
N PHE A 106 -25.78 -4.47 -7.75
CA PHE A 106 -25.32 -5.72 -7.16
C PHE A 106 -24.11 -5.52 -6.24
N ARG A 107 -23.15 -4.65 -6.57
CA ARG A 107 -22.04 -4.27 -5.67
C ARG A 107 -22.56 -3.62 -4.38
N GLU A 108 -23.56 -2.75 -4.47
CA GLU A 108 -24.18 -2.13 -3.30
C GLU A 108 -24.88 -3.16 -2.39
N LEU A 109 -25.47 -4.23 -2.94
CA LEU A 109 -25.94 -5.35 -2.13
C LEU A 109 -24.78 -6.10 -1.46
N ILE A 110 -23.75 -6.49 -2.23
CA ILE A 110 -22.61 -7.31 -1.76
C ILE A 110 -21.92 -6.67 -0.54
N VAL A 111 -21.75 -5.34 -0.52
CA VAL A 111 -21.11 -4.63 0.60
C VAL A 111 -22.01 -4.42 1.84
N ARG A 112 -23.29 -4.83 1.78
CA ARG A 112 -24.27 -4.72 2.89
C ARG A 112 -24.78 -6.06 3.42
N VAL A 113 -24.42 -7.18 2.79
CA VAL A 113 -24.74 -8.54 3.26
C VAL A 113 -23.60 -9.13 4.10
N SER A 114 -23.87 -10.24 4.78
CA SER A 114 -22.90 -10.96 5.62
C SER A 114 -22.79 -12.46 5.34
N THR A 115 -23.73 -13.08 4.61
CA THR A 115 -23.66 -14.50 4.22
C THR A 115 -23.92 -14.74 2.74
N TYR A 116 -23.31 -15.80 2.18
CA TYR A 116 -23.47 -16.19 0.78
C TYR A 116 -24.93 -16.44 0.37
N ASP A 117 -25.74 -17.05 1.23
CA ASP A 117 -27.17 -17.30 0.96
C ASP A 117 -27.99 -16.01 0.75
N GLN A 118 -27.51 -14.85 1.16
CA GLN A 118 -28.16 -13.58 0.83
C GLN A 118 -28.00 -13.19 -0.65
N ILE A 119 -26.92 -13.65 -1.33
CA ILE A 119 -26.62 -13.33 -2.74
C ILE A 119 -26.60 -14.54 -3.69
N ARG A 120 -26.67 -15.78 -3.19
CA ARG A 120 -26.58 -17.04 -3.95
C ARG A 120 -27.46 -17.03 -5.22
N ASP A 121 -28.73 -16.66 -5.05
CA ASP A 121 -29.73 -16.63 -6.13
C ASP A 121 -29.40 -15.59 -7.24
N PHE A 122 -28.43 -14.69 -6.99
CA PHE A 122 -27.90 -13.72 -7.94
C PHE A 122 -26.56 -14.14 -8.57
N VAL A 123 -25.91 -15.21 -8.12
CA VAL A 123 -24.62 -15.70 -8.69
C VAL A 123 -24.70 -17.07 -9.38
N ASP A 124 -25.72 -17.90 -9.11
CA ASP A 124 -25.91 -19.18 -9.79
C ASP A 124 -26.07 -19.02 -11.32
N ARG A 125 -25.75 -20.05 -12.12
CA ARG A 125 -25.72 -19.99 -13.61
C ARG A 125 -26.98 -19.40 -14.26
N GLY A 126 -28.16 -19.71 -13.73
CA GLY A 126 -29.45 -19.20 -14.22
C GLY A 126 -29.79 -17.75 -13.79
N SER A 127 -28.85 -17.04 -13.16
CA SER A 127 -28.97 -15.63 -12.81
C SER A 127 -28.50 -14.72 -13.96
N ILE A 128 -28.82 -13.42 -13.91
CA ILE A 128 -28.27 -12.40 -14.83
C ILE A 128 -26.75 -12.52 -14.96
N PHE A 129 -26.06 -12.55 -13.83
CA PHE A 129 -24.62 -12.61 -13.77
C PHE A 129 -24.08 -13.95 -14.31
N GLY A 130 -24.74 -15.06 -13.96
CA GLY A 130 -24.41 -16.39 -14.50
C GLY A 130 -24.53 -16.47 -16.03
N THR A 131 -25.67 -16.02 -16.57
CA THR A 131 -25.92 -16.01 -18.02
C THR A 131 -25.00 -15.05 -18.78
N LEU A 132 -24.61 -13.93 -18.17
CA LEU A 132 -23.63 -13.01 -18.77
C LEU A 132 -22.22 -13.60 -18.84
N LEU A 133 -21.78 -14.36 -17.84
CA LEU A 133 -20.50 -15.09 -17.87
C LEU A 133 -20.46 -16.17 -18.96
N GLU A 134 -21.58 -16.85 -19.19
CA GLU A 134 -21.71 -17.88 -20.25
C GLU A 134 -21.93 -17.28 -21.65
N SER A 135 -22.08 -15.94 -21.76
CA SER A 135 -22.31 -15.24 -23.04
C SER A 135 -21.01 -14.75 -23.68
N ARG A 136 -20.64 -15.31 -24.84
CA ARG A 136 -19.46 -14.90 -25.63
C ARG A 136 -19.43 -13.42 -26.04
N GLU A 137 -20.60 -12.82 -26.22
CA GLU A 137 -20.72 -11.41 -26.59
C GLU A 137 -20.18 -10.48 -25.48
N SER A 138 -20.26 -10.91 -24.21
CA SER A 138 -19.81 -10.14 -23.04
C SER A 138 -18.29 -9.91 -23.02
N VAL A 139 -17.51 -10.90 -23.47
CA VAL A 139 -16.05 -10.82 -23.67
C VAL A 139 -15.73 -9.75 -24.72
N SER A 140 -16.49 -9.74 -25.81
CA SER A 140 -16.24 -8.87 -26.95
C SER A 140 -16.55 -7.38 -26.69
N HIS A 141 -17.28 -7.07 -25.62
CA HIS A 141 -17.89 -5.76 -25.40
C HIS A 141 -17.30 -5.06 -24.16
N THR A 142 -16.37 -4.11 -24.38
CA THR A 142 -15.48 -3.50 -23.35
C THR A 142 -16.19 -3.06 -22.07
N VAL A 143 -17.31 -2.33 -22.16
CA VAL A 143 -18.03 -1.84 -20.97
C VAL A 143 -18.69 -2.98 -20.18
N THR A 144 -19.08 -4.06 -20.85
CA THR A 144 -19.66 -5.24 -20.22
C THR A 144 -18.56 -6.08 -19.56
N ARG A 145 -17.47 -6.32 -20.30
CA ARG A 145 -16.24 -6.97 -19.83
C ARG A 145 -15.72 -6.36 -18.52
N LEU A 146 -15.56 -5.03 -18.48
CA LEU A 146 -15.13 -4.33 -17.28
C LEU A 146 -16.14 -4.47 -16.12
N ASN A 147 -17.43 -4.25 -16.37
CA ASN A 147 -18.46 -4.39 -15.32
C ASN A 147 -18.60 -5.82 -14.77
N LEU A 148 -18.31 -6.85 -15.57
CA LEU A 148 -18.27 -8.25 -15.14
C LEU A 148 -17.01 -8.56 -14.33
N LEU A 149 -15.83 -8.09 -14.75
CA LEU A 149 -14.59 -8.26 -13.97
C LEU A 149 -14.65 -7.56 -12.61
N ILE A 150 -15.29 -6.39 -12.53
CA ILE A 150 -15.61 -5.75 -11.25
C ILE A 150 -16.53 -6.64 -10.40
N LEU A 151 -17.60 -7.22 -10.98
CA LEU A 151 -18.50 -8.10 -10.22
C LEU A 151 -17.82 -9.39 -9.76
N ILE A 152 -16.99 -10.01 -10.60
CA ILE A 152 -16.16 -11.16 -10.25
C ILE A 152 -15.30 -10.84 -9.02
N TYR A 153 -14.58 -9.72 -9.05
CA TYR A 153 -13.75 -9.27 -7.93
C TYR A 153 -14.56 -9.01 -6.65
N PHE A 154 -15.71 -8.33 -6.73
CA PHE A 154 -16.56 -8.08 -5.55
C PHE A 154 -17.16 -9.37 -4.98
N VAL A 155 -17.65 -10.29 -5.82
CA VAL A 155 -18.20 -11.58 -5.39
C VAL A 155 -17.11 -12.45 -4.77
N PHE A 156 -15.91 -12.52 -5.37
CA PHE A 156 -14.78 -13.24 -4.79
C PHE A 156 -14.29 -12.65 -3.47
N THR A 157 -14.18 -11.32 -3.36
CA THR A 157 -13.79 -10.65 -2.10
C THR A 157 -14.77 -11.03 -0.99
N PHE A 158 -16.07 -11.09 -1.31
CA PHE A 158 -17.11 -11.51 -0.36
C PHE A 158 -17.06 -13.02 -0.03
N LEU A 159 -16.88 -13.89 -1.02
CA LEU A 159 -16.67 -15.34 -0.82
C LEU A 159 -15.41 -15.65 0.02
N PHE A 160 -14.37 -14.82 -0.12
CA PHE A 160 -13.14 -14.94 0.66
C PHE A 160 -13.40 -14.64 2.15
N ILE A 161 -14.19 -13.61 2.45
CA ILE A 161 -14.55 -13.19 3.82
C ILE A 161 -15.59 -14.10 4.48
N SER A 162 -16.49 -14.71 3.69
CA SER A 162 -17.64 -15.50 4.19
C SER A 162 -17.39 -17.02 4.25
N ASP A 163 -16.12 -17.46 4.16
CA ASP A 163 -15.64 -18.84 4.30
C ASP A 163 -16.51 -19.92 3.60
N THR A 164 -16.98 -19.58 2.40
CA THR A 164 -17.88 -20.41 1.58
C THR A 164 -17.09 -21.20 0.53
N ASP A 165 -17.68 -22.25 -0.05
CA ASP A 165 -17.08 -23.03 -1.16
C ASP A 165 -16.77 -22.14 -2.38
N LYS A 166 -15.47 -21.88 -2.57
CA LYS A 166 -14.90 -21.04 -3.63
C LYS A 166 -14.79 -21.78 -4.97
N GLU A 167 -14.62 -23.11 -4.94
CA GLU A 167 -14.32 -23.92 -6.13
C GLU A 167 -15.55 -24.06 -7.03
N LYS A 168 -16.76 -24.18 -6.46
CA LYS A 168 -18.02 -24.16 -7.24
C LYS A 168 -18.12 -22.91 -8.14
N PHE A 169 -17.77 -21.74 -7.60
CA PHE A 169 -17.89 -20.46 -8.31
C PHE A 169 -16.71 -20.22 -9.25
N LYS A 170 -15.49 -20.65 -8.87
CA LYS A 170 -14.31 -20.69 -9.75
C LYS A 170 -14.62 -21.43 -11.07
N LEU A 171 -15.11 -22.68 -10.96
CA LEU A 171 -15.50 -23.53 -12.09
C LEU A 171 -16.65 -22.95 -12.96
N GLN A 172 -17.36 -21.92 -12.47
CA GLN A 172 -18.36 -21.20 -13.25
C GLN A 172 -17.73 -20.06 -14.08
N ILE A 173 -16.66 -19.42 -13.59
CA ILE A 173 -16.01 -18.30 -14.30
C ILE A 173 -14.78 -18.71 -15.11
N ASP A 174 -14.15 -19.87 -14.87
CA ASP A 174 -12.91 -20.28 -15.53
C ASP A 174 -13.03 -20.21 -17.06
N SER A 175 -14.17 -20.64 -17.62
CA SER A 175 -14.45 -20.54 -19.06
C SER A 175 -14.53 -19.09 -19.57
N TYR A 176 -15.10 -18.18 -18.77
CA TYR A 176 -15.18 -16.76 -19.10
C TYR A 176 -13.80 -16.11 -19.10
N ILE A 177 -12.96 -16.39 -18.09
CA ILE A 177 -11.59 -15.86 -18.01
C ILE A 177 -10.71 -16.36 -19.14
N GLN A 178 -10.87 -17.62 -19.55
CA GLN A 178 -10.09 -18.21 -20.63
C GLN A 178 -10.52 -17.73 -22.02
N GLU A 179 -11.82 -17.49 -22.27
CA GLU A 179 -12.26 -16.81 -23.51
C GLU A 179 -11.86 -15.32 -23.52
N LEU A 180 -11.87 -14.66 -22.35
CA LEU A 180 -11.44 -13.28 -22.16
C LEU A 180 -9.97 -13.07 -22.56
N LEU A 181 -9.07 -13.93 -22.08
CA LEU A 181 -7.63 -13.85 -22.38
C LEU A 181 -7.31 -14.19 -23.85
N GLN A 182 -8.16 -14.95 -24.53
CA GLN A 182 -8.05 -15.27 -25.95
C GLN A 182 -8.65 -14.18 -26.87
N CYS A 183 -9.13 -13.06 -26.33
CA CYS A 183 -9.75 -12.01 -27.14
C CYS A 183 -8.71 -11.02 -27.69
N ASP A 184 -8.60 -10.92 -29.02
CA ASP A 184 -7.71 -9.96 -29.73
C ASP A 184 -7.96 -8.47 -29.38
N LYS A 185 -9.03 -8.14 -28.65
CA LYS A 185 -9.28 -6.80 -28.12
C LYS A 185 -8.55 -6.62 -26.79
N TYR A 186 -7.45 -5.86 -26.79
CA TYR A 186 -6.68 -5.47 -25.61
C TYR A 186 -7.51 -5.37 -24.32
N LEU A 187 -7.09 -6.04 -23.25
CA LEU A 187 -7.59 -5.72 -21.91
C LEU A 187 -7.20 -4.27 -21.60
N ASP A 188 -8.17 -3.49 -21.16
CA ASP A 188 -7.91 -2.20 -20.55
C ASP A 188 -7.27 -2.40 -19.16
N GLN A 189 -6.50 -1.40 -18.71
CA GLN A 189 -5.76 -1.50 -17.44
C GLN A 189 -6.66 -1.86 -16.26
N MET A 190 -7.88 -1.33 -16.20
CA MET A 190 -8.83 -1.65 -15.13
C MET A 190 -9.29 -3.10 -15.17
N ALA A 191 -9.64 -3.62 -16.35
CA ALA A 191 -9.97 -5.04 -16.53
C ALA A 191 -8.84 -5.96 -16.02
N LEU A 192 -7.59 -5.65 -16.36
CA LEU A 192 -6.44 -6.46 -15.93
C LEU A 192 -6.13 -6.29 -14.43
N PHE A 193 -6.30 -5.08 -13.87
CA PHE A 193 -6.21 -4.85 -12.43
C PHE A 193 -7.22 -5.69 -11.64
N TYR A 194 -8.49 -5.73 -12.04
CA TYR A 194 -9.51 -6.56 -11.37
C TYR A 194 -9.25 -8.06 -11.55
N LEU A 195 -8.68 -8.47 -12.68
CA LEU A 195 -8.30 -9.85 -12.96
C LEU A 195 -7.17 -10.33 -12.03
N LEU A 196 -6.06 -9.58 -11.95
CA LEU A 196 -4.94 -9.87 -11.05
C LEU A 196 -5.37 -9.80 -9.57
N SER A 197 -6.15 -8.77 -9.20
CA SER A 197 -6.70 -8.62 -7.84
C SER A 197 -7.61 -9.80 -7.44
N SER A 198 -8.32 -10.40 -8.40
CA SER A 198 -9.12 -11.61 -8.16
C SER A 198 -8.25 -12.85 -7.99
N ASN A 199 -7.17 -12.98 -8.79
CA ASN A 199 -6.26 -14.12 -8.73
C ASN A 199 -5.62 -14.32 -7.35
N LYS A 200 -5.21 -13.21 -6.73
CA LYS A 200 -4.61 -13.15 -5.38
C LYS A 200 -5.51 -13.76 -4.29
N HIS A 201 -6.82 -13.82 -4.51
CA HIS A 201 -7.77 -14.47 -3.60
C HIS A 201 -8.02 -15.93 -3.98
N ILE A 202 -8.20 -16.23 -5.27
CA ILE A 202 -8.50 -17.55 -5.82
C ILE A 202 -7.76 -17.67 -7.16
N GLN A 203 -6.89 -18.69 -7.30
CA GLN A 203 -6.01 -18.88 -8.46
C GLN A 203 -6.80 -19.24 -9.73
N ILE A 204 -7.24 -18.21 -10.48
CA ILE A 204 -8.00 -18.29 -11.74
C ILE A 204 -7.12 -18.13 -12.98
N LEU A 205 -5.94 -17.52 -12.82
CA LEU A 205 -4.92 -17.41 -13.85
C LEU A 205 -3.99 -18.62 -13.78
N LYS A 206 -3.62 -19.13 -14.94
CA LYS A 206 -2.68 -20.23 -15.12
C LYS A 206 -1.31 -19.68 -15.50
N ARG A 207 -0.27 -20.50 -15.31
CA ARG A 207 1.08 -20.17 -15.78
C ARG A 207 1.18 -19.97 -17.31
N GLU A 208 0.28 -20.58 -18.09
CA GLU A 208 0.20 -20.36 -19.55
C GLU A 208 -0.38 -18.99 -19.95
N ASP A 209 -1.15 -18.34 -19.08
CA ASP A 209 -1.74 -17.02 -19.33
C ASP A 209 -0.71 -15.88 -19.19
N LEU A 210 0.44 -16.14 -18.55
CA LEU A 210 1.47 -15.12 -18.26
C LEU A 210 1.94 -14.37 -19.51
N ARG A 211 2.12 -15.06 -20.63
CA ARG A 211 2.58 -14.44 -21.88
C ARG A 211 1.64 -13.32 -22.36
N ILE A 212 0.33 -13.51 -22.19
CA ILE A 212 -0.71 -12.54 -22.59
C ILE A 212 -0.70 -11.36 -21.61
N ILE A 213 -0.56 -11.65 -20.31
CA ILE A 213 -0.46 -10.63 -19.25
C ILE A 213 0.78 -9.75 -19.48
N ASN A 214 1.94 -10.35 -19.76
CA ASN A 214 3.19 -9.65 -20.05
C ASN A 214 3.05 -8.68 -21.23
N GLN A 215 2.38 -9.09 -22.32
CA GLN A 215 2.11 -8.23 -23.47
C GLN A 215 1.19 -7.05 -23.12
N TYR A 216 0.23 -7.22 -22.21
CA TYR A 216 -0.58 -6.09 -21.73
C TYR A 216 0.19 -5.15 -20.82
N VAL A 217 1.04 -5.65 -19.91
CA VAL A 217 1.89 -4.81 -19.04
C VAL A 217 2.87 -3.99 -19.88
N GLU A 218 3.52 -4.60 -20.89
CA GLU A 218 4.46 -3.94 -21.80
C GLU A 218 3.83 -2.75 -22.56
N ILE A 219 2.52 -2.82 -22.86
CA ILE A 219 1.78 -1.77 -23.58
C ILE A 219 1.28 -0.66 -22.63
N ASN A 220 0.98 -0.99 -21.37
CA ASN A 220 0.39 -0.08 -20.36
C ASN A 220 1.43 0.28 -19.27
N ILE A 221 2.69 0.44 -19.67
CA ILE A 221 3.85 0.45 -18.76
C ILE A 221 4.07 1.79 -18.03
N GLN A 222 3.40 2.85 -18.50
CA GLN A 222 3.42 4.19 -17.90
C GLN A 222 2.16 4.46 -17.06
N ASP A 223 1.27 3.48 -16.91
CA ASP A 223 -0.02 3.63 -16.23
C ASP A 223 0.03 3.21 -14.75
N ASN A 224 -0.98 3.65 -13.99
CA ASN A 224 -1.16 3.53 -12.53
C ASN A 224 -0.38 2.38 -11.83
N GLU A 225 0.54 2.75 -10.94
CA GLU A 225 1.36 1.88 -10.10
C GLU A 225 0.61 0.74 -9.38
N LYS A 226 -0.66 0.92 -9.04
CA LYS A 226 -1.46 -0.14 -8.38
C LYS A 226 -1.66 -1.37 -9.25
N PHE A 227 -1.68 -1.19 -10.57
CA PHE A 227 -1.66 -2.29 -11.52
C PHE A 227 -0.28 -2.97 -11.55
N ILE A 228 0.81 -2.19 -11.52
CA ILE A 228 2.18 -2.69 -11.46
C ILE A 228 2.35 -3.57 -10.22
N GLN A 229 1.94 -3.12 -9.02
CA GLN A 229 2.06 -3.92 -7.79
C GLN A 229 1.29 -5.25 -7.87
N GLN A 230 0.06 -5.27 -8.41
CA GLN A 230 -0.68 -6.53 -8.59
C GLN A 230 -0.01 -7.49 -9.58
N TYR A 231 0.74 -6.96 -10.56
CA TYR A 231 1.56 -7.78 -11.46
C TYR A 231 2.84 -8.29 -10.78
N LEU A 232 3.54 -7.47 -9.99
CA LEU A 232 4.71 -7.91 -9.20
C LEU A 232 4.32 -9.01 -8.18
N ASP A 233 3.19 -8.85 -7.49
CA ASP A 233 2.63 -9.85 -6.59
C ASP A 233 2.33 -11.17 -7.33
N TYR A 234 1.71 -11.10 -8.51
CA TYR A 234 1.42 -12.27 -9.34
C TYR A 234 2.70 -13.00 -9.83
N LEU A 235 3.77 -12.27 -10.16
CA LEU A 235 5.07 -12.87 -10.46
C LEU A 235 5.70 -13.54 -9.24
N LYS A 236 5.57 -12.93 -8.04
CA LYS A 236 6.01 -13.52 -6.77
C LYS A 236 5.24 -14.81 -6.44
N GLU A 237 3.95 -14.89 -6.76
CA GLU A 237 3.13 -16.10 -6.62
C GLU A 237 3.51 -17.21 -7.62
N LEU A 238 3.87 -16.87 -8.86
CA LEU A 238 4.27 -17.85 -9.88
C LEU A 238 5.73 -18.34 -9.76
N GLY A 239 6.62 -17.54 -9.17
CA GLY A 239 8.02 -17.90 -8.91
C GLY A 239 9.00 -17.70 -10.07
N ALA A 240 10.23 -18.19 -9.89
CA ALA A 240 11.40 -17.85 -10.71
C ALA A 240 11.21 -18.02 -12.23
N ASP A 241 10.58 -19.11 -12.68
CA ASP A 241 10.34 -19.36 -14.11
C ASP A 241 9.39 -18.32 -14.75
N ALA A 242 8.50 -17.69 -13.98
CA ALA A 242 7.66 -16.59 -14.45
C ALA A 242 8.43 -15.28 -14.50
N ILE A 243 9.25 -15.02 -13.48
CA ILE A 243 10.09 -13.82 -13.39
C ILE A 243 11.11 -13.78 -14.55
N ALA A 244 11.69 -14.92 -14.90
CA ALA A 244 12.59 -15.07 -16.05
C ALA A 244 11.89 -14.81 -17.41
N GLU A 245 10.65 -15.29 -17.61
CA GLU A 245 9.86 -14.97 -18.81
C GLU A 245 9.47 -13.48 -18.87
N SER A 246 9.29 -12.85 -17.71
CA SER A 246 8.94 -11.44 -17.56
C SER A 246 10.13 -10.48 -17.54
N GLN A 247 11.38 -10.96 -17.70
CA GLN A 247 12.60 -10.18 -17.48
C GLN A 247 12.60 -8.83 -18.23
N LYS A 248 12.19 -8.82 -19.50
CA LYS A 248 12.12 -7.59 -20.31
C LYS A 248 11.08 -6.60 -19.74
N VAL A 249 9.89 -7.08 -19.42
CA VAL A 249 8.79 -6.26 -18.88
C VAL A 249 9.21 -5.62 -17.56
N LEU A 250 9.85 -6.39 -16.68
CA LEU A 250 10.43 -5.89 -15.43
C LEU A 250 11.55 -4.86 -15.66
N GLN A 251 12.46 -5.09 -16.61
CA GLN A 251 13.51 -4.14 -16.97
C GLN A 251 12.96 -2.81 -17.50
N ASP A 252 11.87 -2.84 -18.29
CA ASP A 252 11.23 -1.64 -18.81
C ASP A 252 10.39 -0.94 -17.73
N LEU A 253 9.70 -1.68 -16.84
CA LEU A 253 9.00 -1.12 -15.67
C LEU A 253 9.97 -0.35 -14.74
N ASN A 254 11.17 -0.89 -14.50
CA ASN A 254 12.18 -0.26 -13.63
C ASN A 254 12.64 1.13 -14.14
N LYS A 255 12.48 1.41 -15.44
CA LYS A 255 12.84 2.70 -16.08
C LYS A 255 11.73 3.73 -15.97
N TYR A 256 10.47 3.29 -15.92
CA TYR A 256 9.28 4.16 -15.98
C TYR A 256 8.56 4.37 -14.64
N THR A 257 8.89 3.61 -13.60
CA THR A 257 8.33 3.83 -12.25
C THR A 257 9.13 4.85 -11.45
N ASP A 258 8.43 5.82 -10.86
CA ASP A 258 8.99 6.84 -9.97
C ASP A 258 9.15 6.36 -8.51
N SER A 259 8.51 5.24 -8.13
CA SER A 259 8.52 4.72 -6.76
C SER A 259 9.81 3.97 -6.46
N ASP A 260 10.54 4.42 -5.44
CA ASP A 260 11.76 3.76 -4.95
C ASP A 260 11.45 2.36 -4.42
N ILE A 261 10.24 2.19 -3.85
CA ILE A 261 9.72 0.93 -3.31
C ILE A 261 9.51 -0.07 -4.46
N MET A 262 8.86 0.35 -5.55
CA MET A 262 8.60 -0.54 -6.69
C MET A 262 9.88 -0.91 -7.43
N LYS A 263 10.81 0.04 -7.62
CA LYS A 263 12.16 -0.27 -8.13
C LYS A 263 12.87 -1.32 -7.28
N SER A 264 12.87 -1.15 -5.96
CA SER A 264 13.51 -2.10 -5.03
C SER A 264 12.90 -3.52 -5.15
N GLN A 265 11.58 -3.63 -5.31
CA GLN A 265 10.93 -4.93 -5.58
C GLN A 265 11.24 -5.50 -6.96
N ILE A 266 11.36 -4.67 -8.00
CA ILE A 266 11.67 -5.11 -9.36
C ILE A 266 13.13 -5.62 -9.45
N ILE A 267 14.06 -4.94 -8.78
CA ILE A 267 15.47 -5.34 -8.69
C ILE A 267 15.62 -6.64 -7.86
N GLU A 268 14.90 -6.77 -6.74
CA GLU A 268 14.80 -8.03 -5.98
C GLU A 268 14.36 -9.20 -6.86
N LEU A 269 13.35 -9.00 -7.71
CA LEU A 269 12.83 -10.02 -8.63
C LEU A 269 13.84 -10.38 -9.72
N LEU A 270 14.45 -9.37 -10.35
CA LEU A 270 15.34 -9.56 -11.49
C LEU A 270 16.70 -10.20 -11.15
N ASP A 271 17.08 -10.27 -9.87
CA ASP A 271 18.37 -10.76 -9.37
C ASP A 271 19.56 -10.18 -10.17
N LEU A 272 19.56 -8.84 -10.35
CA LEU A 272 20.46 -8.15 -11.26
C LEU A 272 21.93 -8.18 -10.81
N THR A 273 22.65 -9.24 -11.16
CA THR A 273 24.11 -9.21 -11.18
C THR A 273 24.60 -8.36 -12.35
N ILE A 274 24.83 -7.07 -12.09
CA ILE A 274 25.67 -6.11 -12.84
C ILE A 274 25.81 -6.40 -14.35
N LEU A 275 25.07 -5.65 -15.17
CA LEU A 275 25.48 -5.46 -16.57
C LEU A 275 26.86 -4.79 -16.59
N PRO A 276 27.87 -5.34 -17.28
CA PRO A 276 29.17 -4.70 -17.40
C PRO A 276 28.98 -3.36 -18.12
N VAL A 277 29.47 -2.27 -17.50
CA VAL A 277 29.38 -0.93 -18.06
C VAL A 277 30.20 -0.89 -19.35
N SER A 278 29.50 -0.86 -20.48
CA SER A 278 30.07 -0.39 -21.74
C SER A 278 30.52 1.06 -21.58
N GLU A 279 31.65 1.42 -22.19
CA GLU A 279 32.17 2.78 -22.23
C GLU A 279 31.02 3.74 -22.58
N PRO A 280 30.65 4.68 -21.70
CA PRO A 280 29.48 5.52 -21.90
C PRO A 280 29.65 6.43 -23.12
N HIS A 281 28.54 6.75 -23.77
CA HIS A 281 28.50 7.53 -25.00
C HIS A 281 28.03 8.98 -24.77
N SER A 282 27.51 9.31 -23.58
CA SER A 282 27.22 10.69 -23.14
C SER A 282 27.15 10.81 -21.60
N SER A 283 27.05 12.04 -21.08
CA SER A 283 26.89 12.30 -19.64
C SER A 283 25.51 11.89 -19.11
N GLU A 284 24.46 11.97 -19.93
CA GLU A 284 23.12 11.50 -19.53
C GLU A 284 23.10 9.96 -19.35
N GLU A 285 23.81 9.21 -20.21
CA GLU A 285 23.95 7.75 -20.05
C GLU A 285 24.72 7.38 -18.76
N ILE A 286 25.65 8.23 -18.33
CA ILE A 286 26.35 8.10 -17.04
C ILE A 286 25.39 8.31 -15.87
N VAL A 287 24.58 9.37 -15.91
CA VAL A 287 23.61 9.69 -14.85
C VAL A 287 22.63 8.53 -14.64
N GLU A 288 22.08 7.96 -15.72
CA GLU A 288 21.17 6.81 -15.64
C GLU A 288 21.85 5.54 -15.10
N LYS A 289 23.11 5.27 -15.46
CA LYS A 289 23.91 4.17 -14.87
C LYS A 289 24.14 4.37 -13.37
N ILE A 290 24.38 5.61 -12.92
CA ILE A 290 24.55 5.95 -11.49
C ILE A 290 23.22 5.80 -10.73
N LYS A 291 22.09 6.29 -11.29
CA LYS A 291 20.75 6.09 -10.70
C LYS A 291 20.44 4.60 -10.52
N GLY A 292 20.67 3.78 -11.55
CA GLY A 292 20.50 2.33 -11.48
C GLY A 292 21.37 1.68 -10.40
N ALA A 293 22.65 2.07 -10.30
CA ALA A 293 23.53 1.59 -9.25
C ALA A 293 23.07 1.99 -7.83
N ILE A 294 22.47 3.17 -7.67
CA ILE A 294 21.86 3.65 -6.41
C ILE A 294 20.59 2.85 -6.06
N ASP A 295 19.72 2.59 -7.04
CA ASP A 295 18.52 1.77 -6.87
C ASP A 295 18.89 0.32 -6.46
N GLU A 296 19.93 -0.25 -7.08
CA GLU A 296 20.47 -1.57 -6.70
C GLU A 296 21.10 -1.57 -5.29
N ILE A 297 21.84 -0.51 -4.91
CA ILE A 297 22.35 -0.35 -3.54
C ILE A 297 21.20 -0.32 -2.53
N ARG A 298 20.12 0.43 -2.81
CA ARG A 298 18.94 0.48 -1.93
C ARG A 298 18.34 -0.92 -1.77
N SER A 299 18.03 -1.59 -2.87
CA SER A 299 17.44 -2.94 -2.87
C SER A 299 18.30 -3.95 -2.11
N ALA A 300 19.64 -3.87 -2.20
CA ALA A 300 20.55 -4.75 -1.48
C ALA A 300 20.51 -4.54 0.05
N LEU A 301 20.22 -3.32 0.51
CA LEU A 301 20.13 -2.97 1.94
C LEU A 301 18.75 -3.19 2.56
N ILE A 302 17.69 -3.36 1.76
CA ILE A 302 16.35 -3.72 2.26
C ILE A 302 16.33 -5.17 2.78
N ILE A 303 15.67 -5.34 3.92
CA ILE A 303 15.50 -6.58 4.68
C ILE A 303 14.05 -7.05 4.51
N ASP A 304 13.86 -8.22 3.90
CA ASP A 304 12.56 -8.86 3.77
C ASP A 304 12.24 -9.74 5.00
N ALA A 305 11.04 -10.33 5.03
CA ALA A 305 10.59 -11.19 6.12
C ALA A 305 11.38 -12.51 6.25
N LYS A 306 12.23 -12.88 5.27
CA LYS A 306 13.21 -13.98 5.41
C LYS A 306 14.49 -13.46 6.08
N LYS A 307 15.13 -12.42 5.53
CA LYS A 307 16.35 -11.79 6.08
C LYS A 307 16.16 -11.33 7.53
N LEU A 308 14.95 -10.89 7.91
CA LEU A 308 14.60 -10.53 9.29
C LEU A 308 14.81 -11.69 10.29
N LYS A 309 14.74 -12.95 9.84
CA LYS A 309 14.92 -14.13 10.70
C LYS A 309 16.39 -14.58 10.81
N GLU A 310 17.33 -13.86 10.20
CA GLU A 310 18.78 -14.13 10.30
C GLU A 310 19.39 -13.68 11.64
N ASN A 311 18.73 -12.75 12.35
CA ASN A 311 19.13 -12.27 13.67
C ASN A 311 18.17 -12.80 14.73
N GLU A 312 18.70 -13.14 15.91
CA GLU A 312 17.90 -13.65 17.05
C GLU A 312 16.91 -12.60 17.59
N PHE A 313 17.30 -11.32 17.56
CA PHE A 313 16.51 -10.20 18.03
C PHE A 313 16.90 -8.91 17.32
N TYR A 314 16.03 -7.91 17.43
CA TYR A 314 16.34 -6.50 17.19
C TYR A 314 15.83 -5.69 18.38
N GLY A 315 16.49 -4.58 18.69
CA GLY A 315 16.07 -3.71 19.77
C GLY A 315 16.56 -2.29 19.62
N HIS A 316 16.33 -1.47 20.64
CA HIS A 316 16.92 -0.14 20.75
C HIS A 316 17.19 0.24 22.20
N TYR A 317 18.09 1.18 22.41
CA TYR A 317 18.35 1.78 23.72
C TYR A 317 17.44 3.00 23.93
N THR A 318 17.14 3.33 25.20
CA THR A 318 16.28 4.46 25.57
C THR A 318 16.48 4.88 27.03
N THR A 319 15.92 6.03 27.43
CA THR A 319 15.95 6.49 28.84
C THR A 319 14.81 5.88 29.65
N ILE A 320 14.95 5.78 30.99
CA ILE A 320 13.85 5.30 31.86
C ILE A 320 12.65 6.26 31.82
N ASP A 321 12.89 7.56 31.64
CA ASP A 321 11.82 8.54 31.40
C ASP A 321 11.03 8.21 30.13
N THR A 322 11.71 7.95 29.01
CA THR A 322 11.06 7.55 27.74
C THR A 322 10.28 6.23 27.92
N LEU A 323 10.88 5.27 28.63
CA LEU A 323 10.29 3.97 28.91
C LEU A 323 8.94 4.10 29.64
N VAL A 324 8.92 4.86 30.74
CA VAL A 324 7.76 4.97 31.66
C VAL A 324 6.74 5.99 31.17
N ASN A 325 7.18 7.13 30.65
CA ASN A 325 6.29 8.25 30.30
C ASN A 325 5.80 8.24 28.84
N PHE A 326 6.45 7.46 27.94
CA PHE A 326 6.08 7.42 26.52
C PHE A 326 5.72 6.04 26.00
N LEU A 327 6.48 5.00 26.35
CA LEU A 327 6.33 3.65 25.78
C LEU A 327 5.32 2.80 26.56
N PHE A 328 5.56 2.57 27.85
CA PHE A 328 4.69 1.79 28.73
C PHE A 328 3.76 2.72 29.52
N LYS A 329 2.58 2.97 28.96
CA LYS A 329 1.51 3.76 29.59
C LYS A 329 0.38 2.84 30.08
N PRO A 330 -0.24 3.10 31.25
CA PRO A 330 -1.44 2.40 31.67
C PRO A 330 -2.62 2.75 30.74
N GLU A 331 -3.52 1.79 30.53
CA GLU A 331 -4.79 2.04 29.85
C GLU A 331 -5.70 2.94 30.70
N THR A 332 -6.28 3.96 30.07
CA THR A 332 -7.25 4.90 30.64
C THR A 332 -8.39 5.10 29.63
N GLU A 333 -9.58 5.52 30.08
CA GLU A 333 -10.70 5.79 29.16
C GLU A 333 -10.37 6.84 28.07
N GLU A 334 -9.35 7.68 28.28
CA GLU A 334 -8.88 8.67 27.29
C GLU A 334 -7.94 8.05 26.24
N ASN A 335 -7.04 7.12 26.61
CA ASN A 335 -6.08 6.50 25.68
C ASN A 335 -6.51 5.12 25.14
N LYS A 336 -7.62 4.56 25.63
CA LYS A 336 -8.20 3.25 25.29
C LYS A 336 -8.29 2.90 23.80
N ASN A 337 -8.44 3.92 22.94
CA ASN A 337 -8.51 3.77 21.49
C ASN A 337 -7.24 4.25 20.73
N CYS A 338 -6.25 4.75 21.46
CA CYS A 338 -4.96 5.25 20.97
C CYS A 338 -3.80 4.58 21.74
N PRO A 339 -3.53 3.28 21.51
CA PRO A 339 -2.37 2.61 22.10
C PRO A 339 -1.06 3.20 21.59
N THR A 340 0.05 2.88 22.25
CA THR A 340 1.39 3.28 21.81
C THR A 340 1.68 2.72 20.40
N TYR A 341 2.23 3.57 19.52
CA TYR A 341 2.63 3.23 18.15
C TYR A 341 4.09 3.61 17.94
N LEU A 342 4.80 2.94 17.04
CA LEU A 342 6.21 3.24 16.75
C LEU A 342 6.34 4.63 16.13
N ARG A 343 7.01 5.54 16.85
CA ARG A 343 7.34 6.89 16.41
C ARG A 343 8.56 6.85 15.48
N LEU A 344 8.44 7.50 14.32
CA LEU A 344 9.52 7.78 13.39
C LEU A 344 9.86 9.27 13.44
N SER A 345 11.13 9.62 13.56
CA SER A 345 11.63 11.00 13.51
C SER A 345 11.96 11.40 12.07
N ASN A 346 11.78 12.68 11.71
CA ASN A 346 12.27 13.18 10.43
C ASN A 346 13.79 12.98 10.31
N ALA A 347 14.29 12.53 9.16
CA ALA A 347 15.71 12.16 9.02
C ALA A 347 16.68 13.33 9.24
N ASN A 348 16.28 14.59 8.97
CA ASN A 348 17.09 15.78 9.27
C ASN A 348 17.07 16.18 10.77
N GLN A 349 16.38 15.43 11.63
CA GLN A 349 16.20 15.72 13.07
C GLN A 349 16.72 14.60 13.98
N LEU A 350 17.59 13.73 13.45
CA LEU A 350 18.25 12.66 14.20
C LEU A 350 19.47 13.18 14.97
N ASN A 351 19.93 12.43 15.97
CA ASN A 351 20.95 12.88 16.93
C ASN A 351 22.37 12.91 16.35
N ASP A 352 22.66 12.11 15.32
CA ASP A 352 23.96 12.05 14.66
C ASP A 352 24.09 13.22 13.65
N PRO A 353 25.10 14.10 13.77
CA PRO A 353 25.27 15.23 12.87
C PRO A 353 25.78 14.86 11.47
N MET A 354 26.35 13.66 11.27
CA MET A 354 26.83 13.12 9.99
C MET A 354 25.79 12.25 9.27
N GLU A 355 24.70 11.93 9.95
CA GLU A 355 23.52 11.27 9.39
C GLU A 355 23.08 11.93 8.08
N GLY A 356 22.91 11.13 7.02
CA GLY A 356 22.51 11.64 5.70
C GLY A 356 23.59 12.42 4.94
N LYS A 357 24.80 12.59 5.50
CA LYS A 357 25.90 13.38 4.92
C LYS A 357 27.17 12.55 4.69
N ALA A 358 27.42 11.53 5.50
CA ALA A 358 28.62 10.69 5.42
C ALA A 358 28.88 10.14 3.99
N LEU A 359 27.83 9.65 3.32
CA LEU A 359 27.94 9.17 1.93
C LEU A 359 28.34 10.28 0.94
N LEU A 360 27.74 11.47 1.04
CA LEU A 360 28.04 12.59 0.14
C LEU A 360 29.50 13.04 0.29
N ALA A 361 29.99 13.16 1.53
CA ALA A 361 31.38 13.52 1.80
C ALA A 361 32.38 12.47 1.27
N ILE A 362 32.09 11.17 1.44
CA ILE A 362 32.94 10.09 0.91
C ILE A 362 32.94 10.07 -0.63
N LEU A 363 31.84 10.46 -1.27
CA LEU A 363 31.75 10.58 -2.72
C LEU A 363 32.35 11.90 -3.29
N GLY A 364 32.90 12.78 -2.45
CA GLY A 364 33.44 14.09 -2.85
C GLY A 364 32.38 15.16 -3.14
N LEU A 365 31.10 14.88 -2.83
CA LEU A 365 29.95 15.69 -3.23
C LEU A 365 29.59 16.80 -2.24
N ASP A 366 30.27 16.90 -1.09
CA ASP A 366 29.97 17.88 -0.06
C ASP A 366 30.32 19.32 -0.46
N ALA A 367 31.38 19.51 -1.27
CA ALA A 367 31.75 20.81 -1.84
C ALA A 367 30.63 21.44 -2.70
N HIS A 368 29.77 20.62 -3.31
CA HIS A 368 28.65 21.07 -4.14
C HIS A 368 27.42 21.49 -3.32
N MET A 369 27.41 21.25 -1.99
CA MET A 369 26.25 21.44 -1.12
C MET A 369 26.18 22.80 -0.40
N GLU A 370 27.20 23.65 -0.49
CA GLU A 370 27.35 24.87 0.35
C GLU A 370 26.19 25.89 0.29
N GLN A 371 25.25 25.75 -0.66
CA GLN A 371 24.19 26.73 -0.91
C GLN A 371 22.76 26.21 -0.69
N TYR A 372 22.56 24.91 -0.38
CA TYR A 372 21.24 24.28 -0.42
C TYR A 372 20.88 23.44 0.82
N TYR A 373 19.95 23.94 1.64
CA TYR A 373 19.24 23.10 2.62
C TYR A 373 18.10 22.34 1.90
N LYS A 374 18.28 21.03 1.70
CA LYS A 374 17.22 20.15 1.17
C LYS A 374 16.35 19.61 2.32
N PRO A 375 15.04 19.94 2.37
CA PRO A 375 14.12 19.27 3.29
C PRO A 375 13.91 17.82 2.86
N THR A 376 13.64 16.93 3.81
CA THR A 376 13.29 15.53 3.54
C THR A 376 11.94 15.19 4.14
N ASN A 377 11.16 14.38 3.43
CA ASN A 377 9.94 13.74 3.93
C ASN A 377 10.16 12.25 4.26
N VAL A 378 11.42 11.83 4.39
CA VAL A 378 11.79 10.55 5.03
C VAL A 378 11.69 10.69 6.55
N PHE A 379 10.95 9.77 7.16
CA PHE A 379 10.87 9.61 8.62
C PHE A 379 11.36 8.20 8.97
N LEU A 380 12.22 8.08 9.99
CA LEU A 380 12.80 6.80 10.39
C LEU A 380 12.96 6.64 11.91
N SER A 381 13.18 5.40 12.33
CA SER A 381 13.62 5.03 13.68
C SER A 381 14.74 3.99 13.58
N SER A 382 15.76 4.13 14.43
CA SER A 382 16.94 3.26 14.44
C SER A 382 16.81 2.11 15.43
N LEU A 383 17.34 0.96 15.04
CA LEU A 383 17.36 -0.30 15.76
C LEU A 383 18.79 -0.85 15.74
N THR A 384 19.10 -1.81 16.61
CA THR A 384 20.39 -2.48 16.69
C THR A 384 20.21 -3.96 17.08
N VAL A 385 21.15 -4.79 16.64
CA VAL A 385 21.29 -6.20 17.07
C VAL A 385 22.31 -6.35 18.22
N VAL A 386 22.78 -5.25 18.81
CA VAL A 386 23.86 -5.20 19.80
C VAL A 386 23.29 -4.94 21.20
N LYS A 387 22.85 -6.01 21.86
CA LYS A 387 22.39 -6.01 23.26
C LYS A 387 23.57 -6.00 24.24
N ASP A 388 23.36 -5.39 25.40
CA ASP A 388 24.27 -5.31 26.56
C ASP A 388 25.71 -4.88 26.23
N SER A 389 25.85 -3.73 25.55
CA SER A 389 27.15 -3.21 25.10
C SER A 389 27.49 -1.88 25.76
N LEU A 390 28.67 -1.76 26.40
CA LEU A 390 29.04 -0.57 27.19
C LEU A 390 29.05 0.74 26.37
N PRO A 391 29.57 0.81 25.13
CA PRO A 391 29.40 1.98 24.27
C PRO A 391 27.93 2.36 24.06
N MET A 392 27.08 1.38 23.70
CA MET A 392 25.66 1.62 23.44
C MET A 392 24.91 2.09 24.68
N TRP A 393 25.20 1.49 25.85
CA TRP A 393 24.67 1.91 27.14
C TRP A 393 25.04 3.36 27.46
N LYS A 394 26.26 3.77 27.11
CA LYS A 394 26.76 5.11 27.40
C LYS A 394 26.07 6.16 26.53
N GLU A 395 26.15 6.00 25.21
CA GLU A 395 25.68 7.01 24.25
C GLU A 395 24.16 7.06 24.09
N TYR A 396 23.46 5.92 24.17
CA TYR A 396 22.03 5.81 23.84
C TYR A 396 21.09 5.49 25.01
N ALA A 397 21.63 5.21 26.20
CA ALA A 397 20.86 4.89 27.41
C ALA A 397 21.38 5.66 28.64
N GLU A 398 21.46 6.99 28.51
CA GLU A 398 21.68 7.94 29.61
C GLU A 398 22.89 7.59 30.50
N GLU A 399 24.09 7.50 29.90
CA GLU A 399 25.30 7.12 30.62
C GLU A 399 25.11 5.80 31.41
N SER A 400 24.48 4.79 30.80
CA SER A 400 24.16 3.48 31.37
C SER A 400 23.05 3.43 32.43
N ARG A 401 22.21 4.48 32.55
CA ARG A 401 21.02 4.53 33.43
C ARG A 401 19.70 4.21 32.74
N GLY A 402 19.69 4.07 31.41
CA GLY A 402 18.51 3.78 30.62
C GLY A 402 18.11 2.29 30.58
N ALA A 403 17.43 1.90 29.51
CA ALA A 403 17.06 0.52 29.21
C ALA A 403 17.35 0.17 27.74
N PHE A 404 17.52 -1.12 27.47
CA PHE A 404 17.46 -1.72 26.14
C PHE A 404 16.12 -2.44 25.99
N LEU A 405 15.48 -2.26 24.84
CA LEU A 405 14.17 -2.81 24.51
C LEU A 405 14.26 -3.71 23.29
N GLU A 406 13.93 -4.99 23.49
CA GLU A 406 13.89 -6.02 22.47
C GLU A 406 12.49 -6.04 21.85
N TYR A 407 12.39 -5.81 20.54
CA TYR A 407 11.10 -5.83 19.84
C TYR A 407 10.52 -7.25 19.78
N ASP A 408 9.20 -7.33 19.73
CA ASP A 408 8.52 -8.58 19.44
C ASP A 408 8.67 -8.98 17.95
N GLN A 409 8.94 -10.26 17.68
CA GLN A 409 9.27 -10.72 16.33
C GLN A 409 8.05 -10.71 15.40
N ASP A 410 6.85 -11.06 15.88
CA ASP A 410 5.62 -10.99 15.09
C ASP A 410 5.25 -9.54 14.75
N TYR A 411 5.52 -8.62 15.68
CA TYR A 411 5.40 -7.17 15.47
C TYR A 411 6.33 -6.68 14.35
N LEU A 412 7.61 -7.03 14.37
CA LEU A 412 8.55 -6.66 13.30
C LEU A 412 8.20 -7.33 11.97
N GLU A 413 7.80 -8.60 11.98
CA GLU A 413 7.30 -9.27 10.78
C GLU A 413 6.06 -8.59 10.18
N THR A 414 5.21 -7.99 11.01
CA THR A 414 4.04 -7.22 10.56
C THR A 414 4.44 -5.89 9.92
N ILE A 415 5.52 -5.25 10.41
CA ILE A 415 6.09 -4.03 9.81
C ILE A 415 6.76 -4.36 8.47
N VAL A 416 7.62 -5.38 8.43
CA VAL A 416 8.41 -5.75 7.22
C VAL A 416 7.54 -6.26 6.07
N LYS A 417 6.33 -6.75 6.35
CA LYS A 417 5.35 -7.17 5.33
C LYS A 417 4.47 -6.01 4.81
N HIS A 418 4.70 -4.77 5.25
CA HIS A 418 3.87 -3.63 4.86
C HIS A 418 4.41 -2.93 3.60
N ASP A 419 3.54 -2.77 2.60
CA ASP A 419 3.82 -2.23 1.26
C ASP A 419 4.54 -0.86 1.21
N VAL A 420 4.33 0.02 2.20
CA VAL A 420 4.92 1.38 2.24
C VAL A 420 5.78 1.65 3.49
N ILE A 421 6.34 0.61 4.11
CA ILE A 421 7.35 0.74 5.16
C ILE A 421 8.59 -0.05 4.78
N GLU A 422 9.75 0.61 4.74
CA GLU A 422 11.02 -0.02 4.46
C GLU A 422 11.74 -0.39 5.77
N PHE A 423 12.30 -1.60 5.81
CA PHE A 423 13.23 -2.03 6.86
C PHE A 423 14.60 -2.21 6.21
N ALA A 424 15.57 -1.38 6.58
CA ALA A 424 16.89 -1.34 5.95
C ALA A 424 18.00 -1.70 6.95
N LYS A 425 19.08 -2.30 6.47
CA LYS A 425 20.33 -2.47 7.22
C LYS A 425 21.26 -1.28 6.98
N VAL A 426 21.95 -0.82 8.03
CA VAL A 426 23.00 0.19 7.87
C VAL A 426 24.26 -0.45 7.30
N HIS A 427 24.70 0.08 6.17
CA HIS A 427 26.01 -0.12 5.61
C HIS A 427 27.00 0.88 6.20
N TYR A 428 28.18 0.34 6.54
CA TYR A 428 29.28 1.06 7.16
C TYR A 428 30.43 1.13 6.16
N ILE A 429 30.73 2.32 5.66
CA ILE A 429 31.71 2.53 4.59
C ILE A 429 33.11 2.59 5.20
N THR A 430 34.06 1.83 4.63
CA THR A 430 35.47 1.84 5.02
C THR A 430 36.30 2.52 3.93
N THR A 431 37.15 3.47 4.32
CA THR A 431 37.99 4.24 3.38
C THR A 431 39.48 4.20 3.76
N ASP A 432 40.36 4.51 2.80
CA ASP A 432 41.78 4.77 3.06
C ASP A 432 42.02 6.21 3.60
N GLU A 433 43.29 6.55 3.86
CA GLU A 433 43.73 7.90 4.30
C GLU A 433 43.42 9.02 3.29
N LYS A 434 42.95 8.68 2.09
CA LYS A 434 42.60 9.60 0.99
C LYS A 434 41.11 9.54 0.63
N GLN A 435 40.29 8.94 1.48
CA GLN A 435 38.84 8.77 1.29
C GLN A 435 38.43 7.88 0.08
N ASN A 436 39.34 7.10 -0.49
CA ASN A 436 38.97 6.04 -1.45
C ASN A 436 38.27 4.91 -0.69
N ILE A 437 37.16 4.39 -1.24
CA ILE A 437 36.43 3.27 -0.63
C ILE A 437 37.22 1.97 -0.82
N THR A 438 37.32 1.16 0.23
CA THR A 438 38.19 -0.05 0.27
C THR A 438 37.46 -1.36 0.52
N GLY A 439 36.13 -1.34 0.69
CA GLY A 439 35.32 -2.54 0.87
C GLY A 439 35.16 -3.38 -0.40
N ASP A 440 34.92 -4.68 -0.23
CA ASP A 440 34.84 -5.68 -1.30
C ASP A 440 33.40 -6.18 -1.59
N LYS A 441 32.40 -5.74 -0.82
CA LYS A 441 30.99 -6.16 -0.97
C LYS A 441 30.33 -5.51 -2.18
N LEU A 442 29.22 -6.07 -2.64
CA LEU A 442 28.41 -5.53 -3.75
C LEU A 442 28.10 -4.02 -3.62
N VAL A 443 27.75 -3.56 -2.42
CA VAL A 443 27.47 -2.14 -2.14
C VAL A 443 28.75 -1.31 -2.28
N ASP A 444 29.87 -1.75 -1.69
CA ASP A 444 31.15 -1.04 -1.76
C ASP A 444 31.66 -0.96 -3.21
N GLN A 445 31.57 -2.04 -3.99
CA GLN A 445 31.93 -2.06 -5.41
C GLN A 445 31.10 -1.07 -6.24
N LYS A 446 29.79 -0.96 -5.98
CA LYS A 446 28.93 0.02 -6.64
C LYS A 446 29.23 1.46 -6.20
N LEU A 447 29.56 1.68 -4.92
CA LEU A 447 29.99 2.99 -4.44
C LEU A 447 31.34 3.42 -5.02
N ILE A 448 32.29 2.50 -5.23
CA ILE A 448 33.55 2.76 -5.96
C ILE A 448 33.25 3.19 -7.39
N TYR A 449 32.40 2.43 -8.11
CA TYR A 449 31.98 2.80 -9.47
C TYR A 449 31.36 4.21 -9.52
N ILE A 450 30.48 4.54 -8.58
CA ILE A 450 29.87 5.88 -8.48
C ILE A 450 30.95 6.94 -8.19
N GLN A 451 31.86 6.69 -7.23
CA GLN A 451 32.93 7.64 -6.86
C GLN A 451 33.87 7.94 -8.04
N ASP A 452 34.28 6.93 -8.80
CA ASP A 452 35.16 7.12 -9.96
C ASP A 452 34.44 7.78 -11.15
N THR A 453 33.14 7.51 -11.30
CA THR A 453 32.33 8.13 -12.36
C THR A 453 31.98 9.59 -12.05
N ILE A 454 31.84 9.96 -10.77
CA ILE A 454 31.72 11.37 -10.33
C ILE A 454 32.98 12.16 -10.69
N LYS A 455 34.18 11.63 -10.39
CA LYS A 455 35.46 12.28 -10.74
C LYS A 455 35.56 12.58 -12.24
N TYR A 456 35.09 11.65 -13.09
CA TYR A 456 35.02 11.86 -14.54
C TYR A 456 34.06 12.98 -14.94
N LEU A 457 32.87 13.06 -14.32
CA LEU A 457 31.94 14.18 -14.54
C LEU A 457 32.50 15.53 -14.07
N GLU A 458 33.29 15.55 -12.99
CA GLU A 458 33.97 16.76 -12.50
C GLU A 458 35.06 17.24 -13.47
N ASP A 459 35.88 16.32 -14.02
CA ASP A 459 36.91 16.62 -15.02
C ASP A 459 36.31 17.15 -16.35
N GLU A 460 35.14 16.64 -16.77
CA GLU A 460 34.38 17.16 -17.94
C GLU A 460 33.54 18.42 -17.61
N GLY A 461 33.41 18.79 -16.34
CA GLY A 461 32.67 19.98 -15.88
C GLY A 461 31.13 19.83 -15.82
N ALA A 462 30.62 18.60 -15.87
CA ALA A 462 29.20 18.21 -15.92
C ALA A 462 28.44 18.50 -14.61
N THR A 463 28.29 19.79 -14.29
CA THR A 463 27.87 20.27 -12.98
C THR A 463 26.38 20.07 -12.70
N ASP A 464 25.53 20.06 -13.72
CA ASP A 464 24.09 19.85 -13.55
C ASP A 464 23.75 18.36 -13.38
N GLU A 465 24.47 17.49 -14.10
CA GLU A 465 24.46 16.04 -13.90
C GLU A 465 24.90 15.66 -12.47
N ILE A 466 25.95 16.29 -11.93
CA ILE A 466 26.39 16.09 -10.54
C ILE A 466 25.30 16.51 -9.53
N ARG A 467 24.56 17.61 -9.79
CA ARG A 467 23.43 18.02 -8.94
C ARG A 467 22.30 16.99 -8.96
N GLU A 468 21.98 16.44 -10.11
CA GLU A 468 20.97 15.37 -10.24
C GLU A 468 21.39 14.10 -9.50
N ILE A 469 22.68 13.73 -9.59
CA ILE A 469 23.28 12.61 -8.85
C ILE A 469 23.21 12.84 -7.33
N ILE A 470 23.56 14.03 -6.84
CA ILE A 470 23.39 14.42 -5.42
C ILE A 470 21.95 14.28 -4.97
N ASP A 471 21.02 14.78 -5.78
CA ASP A 471 19.59 14.77 -5.48
C ASP A 471 19.01 13.35 -5.41
N TYR A 472 19.58 12.42 -6.18
CA TYR A 472 19.25 10.99 -6.16
C TYR A 472 19.94 10.23 -5.01
N ILE A 473 21.22 10.52 -4.72
CA ILE A 473 21.95 9.96 -3.58
C ILE A 473 21.27 10.31 -2.26
N ALA A 474 20.71 11.51 -2.14
CA ALA A 474 19.93 11.94 -0.98
C ALA A 474 18.74 11.01 -0.64
N LYS A 475 18.24 10.22 -1.59
CA LYS A 475 17.23 9.16 -1.35
C LYS A 475 17.75 8.02 -0.48
N ILE A 476 19.07 7.79 -0.43
CA ILE A 476 19.71 6.68 0.29
C ILE A 476 20.74 7.12 1.34
N SER A 477 21.20 8.38 1.37
CA SER A 477 22.33 8.84 2.21
C SER A 477 22.24 8.51 3.71
N TYR A 478 21.05 8.26 4.24
CA TYR A 478 20.82 7.88 5.64
C TYR A 478 21.06 6.39 5.95
N LEU A 479 21.74 5.64 5.07
CA LEU A 479 21.91 4.17 5.19
C LEU A 479 23.32 3.57 5.44
N PHE A 480 24.46 4.22 5.74
CA PHE A 480 24.88 5.62 5.64
C PHE A 480 25.74 6.12 6.81
N LYS A 481 26.55 5.24 7.41
CA LYS A 481 27.55 5.59 8.44
C LYS A 481 28.99 5.25 8.02
N VAL A 482 29.97 5.86 8.69
CA VAL A 482 31.40 5.53 8.55
C VAL A 482 31.76 4.30 9.40
N SER A 483 32.82 3.57 9.03
CA SER A 483 33.27 2.33 9.68
C SER A 483 33.48 2.42 11.20
N ASP A 484 33.81 3.60 11.73
CA ASP A 484 34.04 3.82 13.17
C ASP A 484 32.81 3.45 14.03
N TYR A 485 31.61 3.57 13.47
CA TYR A 485 30.33 3.26 14.12
C TYR A 485 29.84 1.82 13.87
N GLN A 486 30.63 0.96 13.20
CA GLN A 486 30.21 -0.41 12.84
C GLN A 486 29.85 -1.28 14.06
N TYR A 487 30.39 -0.96 15.24
CA TYR A 487 30.06 -1.63 16.51
C TYR A 487 28.60 -1.45 16.95
N GLU A 488 27.86 -0.50 16.37
CA GLU A 488 26.44 -0.28 16.64
C GLU A 488 25.55 -1.28 15.88
N SER A 489 26.01 -1.77 14.71
CA SER A 489 25.30 -2.69 13.81
C SER A 489 23.81 -2.33 13.64
N GLU A 490 23.58 -1.11 13.15
CA GLU A 490 22.26 -0.51 13.04
C GLU A 490 21.38 -1.12 11.93
N TYR A 491 20.07 -1.02 12.17
CA TYR A 491 18.99 -1.22 11.21
C TYR A 491 17.98 -0.06 11.35
N ARG A 492 17.15 0.17 10.33
CA ARG A 492 16.25 1.33 10.26
C ARG A 492 14.87 0.89 9.79
N ILE A 493 13.82 1.31 10.51
CA ILE A 493 12.44 1.26 10.02
C ILE A 493 12.12 2.67 9.52
N LEU A 494 11.70 2.82 8.26
CA LEU A 494 11.53 4.13 7.63
C LEU A 494 10.37 4.19 6.61
N VAL A 495 9.92 5.42 6.35
CA VAL A 495 8.86 5.74 5.39
C VAL A 495 9.22 7.04 4.67
N ASN A 496 9.22 7.02 3.34
CA ASN A 496 9.24 8.23 2.50
C ASN A 496 7.81 8.69 2.22
N LEU A 497 7.38 9.82 2.80
CA LEU A 497 6.00 10.33 2.62
C LEU A 497 5.77 11.03 1.25
N ASP A 498 6.81 11.18 0.44
CA ASP A 498 6.73 11.73 -0.93
C ASP A 498 6.82 10.63 -2.03
N ASP A 499 7.03 9.36 -1.67
CA ASP A 499 7.08 8.26 -2.65
C ASP A 499 5.74 8.14 -3.40
N THR A 500 5.80 7.86 -4.71
CA THR A 500 4.60 7.75 -5.55
C THR A 500 3.69 6.60 -5.12
N HIS A 501 4.23 5.46 -4.68
CA HIS A 501 3.43 4.35 -4.14
C HIS A 501 2.71 4.78 -2.85
N PHE A 502 3.36 5.56 -1.98
CA PHE A 502 2.74 6.10 -0.77
C PHE A 502 1.63 7.11 -1.11
N THR A 503 1.88 8.05 -2.03
CA THR A 503 0.92 9.10 -2.39
C THR A 503 -0.26 8.56 -3.20
N ASN A 504 -0.05 7.57 -4.07
CA ASN A 504 -1.12 6.83 -4.75
C ASN A 504 -1.95 5.99 -3.76
N LYS A 505 -1.35 5.44 -2.69
CA LYS A 505 -2.12 4.79 -1.60
C LYS A 505 -2.97 5.81 -0.79
N PHE A 506 -2.59 7.10 -0.80
CA PHE A 506 -3.31 8.19 -0.15
C PHE A 506 -4.54 8.69 -0.96
N THR A 507 -4.45 8.82 -2.30
CA THR A 507 -5.47 9.51 -3.13
C THR A 507 -6.84 8.84 -3.03
N ASP A 508 -6.94 7.60 -3.53
CA ASP A 508 -8.22 6.93 -3.79
C ASP A 508 -8.98 6.59 -2.49
N LYS A 509 -8.28 6.53 -1.35
CA LYS A 509 -8.93 6.33 -0.05
C LYS A 509 -9.63 7.58 0.48
N PHE A 510 -9.34 8.77 -0.05
CA PHE A 510 -9.86 10.05 0.44
C PHE A 510 -10.75 10.78 -0.58
N THR A 511 -10.41 10.81 -1.88
CA THR A 511 -11.15 11.57 -2.90
C THR A 511 -12.59 11.10 -3.07
N ASP A 512 -12.81 9.79 -3.23
CA ASP A 512 -14.14 9.20 -3.44
C ASP A 512 -15.07 9.36 -2.22
N LYS A 513 -14.48 9.47 -1.01
CA LYS A 513 -15.22 9.25 0.24
C LYS A 513 -15.33 10.44 1.18
N LEU A 514 -14.61 11.54 0.97
CA LEU A 514 -14.93 12.81 1.64
C LEU A 514 -16.38 13.25 1.35
N ASN A 515 -16.84 13.02 0.12
CA ASN A 515 -18.20 13.30 -0.34
C ASN A 515 -19.27 12.34 0.24
N SER A 516 -18.86 11.24 0.88
CA SER A 516 -19.77 10.14 1.32
C SER A 516 -20.16 10.18 2.80
N GLY A 517 -19.55 11.08 3.60
CA GLY A 517 -19.97 11.33 4.99
C GLY A 517 -19.76 10.18 5.98
N ILE A 518 -18.81 9.26 5.73
CA ILE A 518 -18.58 8.07 6.59
C ILE A 518 -18.19 8.49 8.02
N LYS A 519 -19.11 8.17 8.95
CA LYS A 519 -18.97 8.40 10.40
C LYS A 519 -18.50 7.18 11.20
N ASP A 520 -18.60 5.97 10.65
CA ASP A 520 -18.24 4.76 11.41
C ASP A 520 -16.71 4.57 11.50
N GLU A 521 -16.27 4.13 12.68
CA GLU A 521 -14.85 4.05 13.01
C GLU A 521 -14.20 2.74 12.53
N ALA A 522 -14.96 1.65 12.41
CA ALA A 522 -14.45 0.36 11.97
C ALA A 522 -14.06 0.40 10.48
N THR A 523 -14.86 1.07 9.64
CA THR A 523 -14.51 1.35 8.24
C THR A 523 -13.35 2.33 8.14
N ARG A 524 -13.24 3.33 9.03
CA ARG A 524 -12.05 4.20 9.09
C ARG A 524 -10.78 3.42 9.42
N ARG A 525 -10.81 2.50 10.40
CA ARG A 525 -9.68 1.62 10.74
C ARG A 525 -9.33 0.67 9.57
N LYS A 526 -10.32 0.07 8.90
CA LYS A 526 -10.10 -0.72 7.65
C LYS A 526 -9.56 0.11 6.48
N LEU A 527 -9.83 1.41 6.45
CA LEU A 527 -9.31 2.35 5.45
C LEU A 527 -7.97 2.96 5.84
N ASP A 528 -7.37 2.65 6.99
CA ASP A 528 -6.06 3.20 7.32
C ASP A 528 -4.96 2.71 6.34
N ILE A 529 -3.88 3.46 6.24
CA ILE A 529 -2.68 3.07 5.48
C ILE A 529 -1.53 2.64 6.41
N GLY A 530 -1.82 2.45 7.69
CA GLY A 530 -0.84 2.07 8.71
C GLY A 530 0.10 3.20 9.15
N ILE A 531 -0.17 4.45 8.73
CA ILE A 531 0.69 5.62 8.99
C ILE A 531 -0.11 6.80 9.57
N GLY A 532 0.48 7.46 10.56
CA GLY A 532 0.02 8.70 11.22
C GLY A 532 -1.06 8.49 12.29
N LEU A 533 -1.13 9.40 13.26
CA LEU A 533 -2.13 9.36 14.34
C LEU A 533 -3.53 9.80 13.88
N LEU A 534 -4.58 9.25 14.51
CA LEU A 534 -5.98 9.54 14.18
C LEU A 534 -6.36 11.02 14.39
N GLU A 535 -5.79 11.67 15.40
CA GLU A 535 -5.96 13.10 15.68
C GLU A 535 -5.58 13.99 14.48
N ASN A 536 -4.41 13.75 13.89
CA ASN A 536 -3.87 14.52 12.76
C ASN A 536 -4.66 14.31 11.46
N LYS A 537 -5.37 13.18 11.33
CA LYS A 537 -6.24 12.87 10.19
C LYS A 537 -7.50 13.77 10.15
N ASN A 538 -7.76 14.57 11.20
CA ASN A 538 -8.78 15.63 11.22
C ASN A 538 -8.26 17.02 10.79
N VAL A 539 -6.97 17.16 10.45
CA VAL A 539 -6.38 18.41 9.96
C VAL A 539 -6.67 18.58 8.46
N ASN A 540 -6.95 19.81 8.01
CA ASN A 540 -7.34 20.15 6.63
C ASN A 540 -6.22 19.97 5.55
N TYR A 541 -5.19 19.15 5.80
CA TYR A 541 -4.16 18.87 4.80
C TYR A 541 -4.60 17.77 3.83
N LEU A 542 -4.84 18.17 2.58
CA LEU A 542 -5.13 17.26 1.45
C LEU A 542 -3.85 16.65 0.83
N ASN A 543 -2.83 16.36 1.64
CA ASN A 543 -1.62 15.65 1.22
C ASN A 543 -0.92 14.95 2.40
N SER A 544 0.27 14.38 2.17
CA SER A 544 1.11 13.64 3.13
C SER A 544 1.28 14.30 4.50
N ARG A 545 1.26 15.65 4.58
CA ARG A 545 1.36 16.41 5.82
C ARG A 545 0.34 16.05 6.90
N LYS A 546 -0.84 15.50 6.55
CA LYS A 546 -1.84 15.05 7.55
C LYS A 546 -1.37 13.86 8.41
N TYR A 547 -0.29 13.19 8.02
CA TYR A 547 0.31 12.08 8.78
C TYR A 547 1.42 12.55 9.74
N ILE A 548 1.93 13.77 9.57
CA ILE A 548 3.02 14.34 10.37
C ILE A 548 2.42 14.94 11.65
N HIS A 549 2.84 14.43 12.80
CA HIS A 549 2.63 15.05 14.10
C HIS A 549 3.72 16.11 14.33
N ILE A 550 3.34 17.26 14.90
CA ILE A 550 4.25 18.40 15.14
C ILE A 550 4.29 18.68 16.65
N GLU A 551 5.38 18.29 17.29
CA GLU A 551 5.64 18.64 18.69
C GLU A 551 6.39 19.99 18.74
N LYS A 552 5.84 20.96 19.47
CA LYS A 552 6.49 22.27 19.66
C LYS A 552 7.47 22.19 20.81
N THR A 553 8.73 22.55 20.56
CA THR A 553 9.78 22.61 21.57
C THR A 553 10.20 24.05 21.84
N GLU A 554 11.14 24.26 22.76
CA GLU A 554 11.57 25.61 23.13
C GLU A 554 12.24 26.37 21.96
N GLN A 555 12.37 27.69 22.14
CA GLN A 555 13.14 28.57 21.24
C GLN A 555 12.62 28.59 19.78
N GLY A 556 11.37 28.19 19.55
CA GLY A 556 10.73 28.18 18.23
C GLY A 556 11.05 26.94 17.38
N LYS A 557 11.73 25.93 17.95
CA LYS A 557 11.96 24.64 17.29
C LYS A 557 10.68 23.80 17.30
N CYS A 558 10.57 22.87 16.36
CA CYS A 558 9.49 21.90 16.28
C CYS A 558 10.07 20.55 15.86
N ASN A 559 9.71 19.48 16.57
CA ASN A 559 10.03 18.12 16.18
C ASN A 559 8.91 17.61 15.26
N LEU A 560 9.29 16.91 14.20
CA LEU A 560 8.40 16.34 13.21
C LEU A 560 8.44 14.81 13.33
N TYR A 561 7.27 14.20 13.55
CA TYR A 561 7.13 12.76 13.71
C TYR A 561 6.10 12.16 12.77
N ALA A 562 6.41 10.98 12.23
CA ALA A 562 5.40 10.06 11.72
C ALA A 562 5.20 8.93 12.75
N TYR A 563 4.12 8.15 12.61
CA TYR A 563 3.84 7.01 13.47
C TYR A 563 3.40 5.82 12.62
N ILE A 564 3.94 4.63 12.87
CA ILE A 564 3.46 3.37 12.28
C ILE A 564 2.32 2.84 13.15
N ASN A 565 1.09 2.95 12.65
CA ASN A 565 -0.14 2.51 13.33
C ASN A 565 -0.78 1.26 12.71
N VAL A 566 0.00 0.44 11.98
CA VAL A 566 -0.41 -0.88 11.46
C VAL A 566 -0.88 -1.80 12.60
N VAL A 567 -0.10 -1.86 13.68
CA VAL A 567 -0.36 -2.61 14.92
C VAL A 567 0.22 -1.84 16.11
N PRO A 568 -0.31 -2.01 17.34
CA PRO A 568 0.27 -1.45 18.56
C PRO A 568 1.73 -1.86 18.74
N LEU A 569 2.55 -0.94 19.26
CA LEU A 569 3.96 -1.17 19.58
C LEU A 569 4.09 -2.28 20.63
N LYS A 570 4.91 -3.30 20.34
CA LYS A 570 5.07 -4.48 21.19
C LYS A 570 6.55 -4.85 21.35
N TYR A 571 6.93 -5.12 22.59
CA TYR A 571 8.27 -5.55 22.99
C TYR A 571 8.20 -6.94 23.65
N SER A 572 9.23 -7.77 23.46
CA SER A 572 9.35 -9.11 24.06
C SER A 572 10.11 -9.07 25.39
N LYS A 573 11.12 -8.19 25.49
CA LYS A 573 12.07 -8.16 26.61
C LYS A 573 12.59 -6.74 26.86
N ILE A 574 12.85 -6.45 28.13
CA ILE A 574 13.47 -5.22 28.61
C ILE A 574 14.72 -5.60 29.41
N MET A 575 15.86 -5.03 29.07
CA MET A 575 17.05 -5.08 29.91
C MET A 575 17.27 -3.68 30.51
N LEU A 576 17.34 -3.59 31.84
CA LEU A 576 17.63 -2.35 32.56
C LEU A 576 19.15 -2.14 32.64
N GLY A 577 19.61 -0.91 32.40
CA GLY A 577 21.03 -0.58 32.38
C GLY A 577 21.74 -0.78 33.73
N PRO A 578 23.06 -0.98 33.74
CA PRO A 578 23.81 -1.38 34.94
C PRO A 578 23.92 -0.28 36.02
N LYS A 579 23.37 0.92 35.78
CA LYS A 579 23.21 2.00 36.79
C LYS A 579 21.74 2.29 37.15
N VAL A 580 20.78 1.41 36.83
CA VAL A 580 19.37 1.61 37.21
C VAL A 580 19.18 1.34 38.71
N GLU A 581 19.10 2.42 39.49
CA GLU A 581 19.02 2.33 40.97
C GLU A 581 17.65 1.87 41.51
N ASN A 582 16.58 1.95 40.71
CA ASN A 582 15.18 1.79 41.15
C ASN A 582 14.43 0.62 40.47
N VAL A 583 15.11 -0.50 40.23
CA VAL A 583 14.53 -1.70 39.57
C VAL A 583 13.21 -2.15 40.22
N ASP A 584 13.14 -2.17 41.55
CA ASP A 584 11.95 -2.60 42.31
C ASP A 584 10.73 -1.67 42.17
N TYR A 585 10.90 -0.48 41.60
CA TYR A 585 9.80 0.43 41.25
C TYR A 585 9.45 0.33 39.75
N ILE A 586 10.45 0.15 38.90
CA ILE A 586 10.31 0.12 37.44
C ILE A 586 9.70 -1.21 36.98
N ALA A 587 10.21 -2.35 37.44
CA ALA A 587 9.77 -3.66 36.99
C ALA A 587 8.31 -3.98 37.34
N PRO A 588 7.77 -3.69 38.55
CA PRO A 588 6.36 -3.95 38.84
C PRO A 588 5.39 -3.05 38.05
N TYR A 589 5.78 -1.81 37.74
CA TYR A 589 5.00 -0.92 36.86
C TYR A 589 4.90 -1.47 35.43
N ILE A 590 6.02 -2.00 34.91
CA ILE A 590 6.06 -2.63 33.59
C ILE A 590 5.15 -3.87 33.54
N HIS A 591 5.27 -4.79 34.51
CA HIS A 591 4.43 -6.00 34.56
C HIS A 591 2.94 -5.70 34.83
N TYR A 592 2.61 -4.56 35.44
CA TYR A 592 1.21 -4.10 35.56
C TYR A 592 0.61 -3.72 34.20
N ILE A 593 1.42 -3.23 33.26
CA ILE A 593 0.99 -2.80 31.92
C ILE A 593 1.06 -3.96 30.91
N GLN A 594 2.14 -4.74 30.93
CA GLN A 594 2.33 -5.91 30.05
C GLN A 594 2.82 -7.11 30.89
N PRO A 595 1.90 -7.94 31.44
CA PRO A 595 2.26 -9.01 32.38
C PRO A 595 3.24 -10.05 31.88
N ASP A 596 3.24 -10.32 30.56
CA ASP A 596 4.05 -11.38 29.94
C ASP A 596 5.44 -10.92 29.46
N ILE A 597 5.83 -9.65 29.69
CA ILE A 597 7.12 -9.13 29.23
C ILE A 597 8.27 -9.56 30.17
N ILE A 598 9.39 -9.98 29.60
CA ILE A 598 10.57 -10.34 30.39
C ILE A 598 11.31 -9.06 30.79
N VAL A 599 11.56 -8.84 32.08
CA VAL A 599 12.42 -7.75 32.58
C VAL A 599 13.67 -8.34 33.23
N GLU A 600 14.83 -7.98 32.69
CA GLU A 600 16.16 -8.36 33.19
C GLU A 600 17.04 -7.12 33.44
N THR A 601 18.22 -7.32 34.01
CA THR A 601 19.24 -6.28 34.21
C THR A 601 20.50 -6.61 33.42
N SER A 602 21.21 -5.59 32.95
CA SER A 602 22.53 -5.70 32.31
C SER A 602 23.48 -6.60 33.11
N SER A 603 24.23 -7.42 32.39
CA SER A 603 25.25 -8.32 32.94
C SER A 603 26.61 -7.62 33.14
N ILE A 604 26.78 -6.39 32.64
CA ILE A 604 28.03 -5.64 32.73
C ILE A 604 28.31 -5.25 34.19
N PRO A 605 29.44 -5.67 34.77
CA PRO A 605 29.80 -5.31 36.14
C PRO A 605 30.30 -3.86 36.19
N TYR A 606 29.41 -2.92 36.48
CA TYR A 606 29.77 -1.53 36.79
C TYR A 606 30.47 -1.43 38.16
N ARG A 607 31.33 -0.41 38.34
CA ARG A 607 32.14 -0.16 39.55
C ARG A 607 32.14 1.31 39.95
#